data_AF-A0A6I4HVZ1-F1
#
_entry.id   AF-A0A6I4HVZ1-F1
#
_cell.length_a   1.000
_cell.length_b   1.000
_cell.length_c   1.000
_cell.angle_alpha   90.00
_cell.angle_beta   90.00
_cell.angle_gamma   90.00
#
_symmetry.space_group_name_H-M   'P 1'
#
loop_
_entity.id
_entity.type
_entity.pdbx_description
1 polymer ?
#
loop_
_entity_poly.entity_id
_entity_poly.type
_entity_poly.pdbx_seq_one_letter_code
_entity_poly.pdbx_strand_id
1 'polypeptide(L)'
;MAYQEEDIDFDRLDWRQFEELCYDLLVRFRFHSMAWRRGGADHGRDIEARRTVTDAITSPYIEKWFIECKRHSQGIALDQVVEKINWARVEKADHFLLIVSSYLTTATRDWLEKAGQTEPFSIHVIEGKFLMQQLLLFPDIVIKYFAADDVRLVRSLILQWVSHHILPGPKALYDLYRQLDFSRLNHEELAFLWHAYTRAEESLEQYYRDEDLEPIRSDMMVPFDFLIPHLKKAQNWEYPAMKAAETQRFGMINGLGQAWMDPQGSDFAYAHIQYELPDGERVQVLLVKENKILEVRIASGYKSASLL
;
A
#
# COMPACT_ATOMS: atom_id res chain seq x y z
N MET A 1 -6.07 5.02 1.97
CA MET A 1 -4.65 4.72 1.65
C MET A 1 -4.20 5.21 0.27
N ALA A 2 -3.41 6.29 0.24
CA ALA A 2 -2.58 6.63 -0.92
C ALA A 2 -1.13 6.17 -0.64
N TYR A 3 -0.55 5.40 -1.56
CA TYR A 3 0.89 5.04 -1.52
C TYR A 3 1.73 6.17 -2.08
N GLN A 4 2.99 6.25 -1.67
CA GLN A 4 3.97 7.19 -2.21
C GLN A 4 5.13 6.45 -2.90
N GLU A 5 5.97 7.17 -3.65
CA GLU A 5 7.12 6.59 -4.34
C GLU A 5 8.07 5.88 -3.35
N GLU A 6 8.19 6.37 -2.11
CA GLU A 6 9.03 5.78 -1.06
C GLU A 6 8.57 4.39 -0.60
N ASP A 7 7.30 4.02 -0.85
CA ASP A 7 6.78 2.69 -0.54
C ASP A 7 7.24 1.62 -1.54
N ILE A 8 7.87 2.03 -2.65
CA ILE A 8 8.29 1.16 -3.74
C ILE A 8 9.81 1.06 -3.76
N ASP A 9 10.32 -0.11 -3.38
CA ASP A 9 11.74 -0.44 -3.46
C ASP A 9 11.95 -1.69 -4.32
N PHE A 10 12.35 -1.48 -5.57
CA PHE A 10 12.64 -2.57 -6.51
C PHE A 10 13.82 -3.43 -6.08
N ASP A 11 14.69 -2.96 -5.17
CA ASP A 11 15.81 -3.77 -4.72
C ASP A 11 15.37 -4.96 -3.86
N ARG A 12 14.16 -4.90 -3.30
CA ARG A 12 13.53 -6.00 -2.55
C ARG A 12 13.01 -7.13 -3.44
N LEU A 13 12.94 -6.91 -4.75
CA LEU A 13 12.48 -7.90 -5.71
C LEU A 13 13.67 -8.58 -6.38
N ASP A 14 13.60 -9.90 -6.48
CA ASP A 14 14.42 -10.61 -7.46
C ASP A 14 13.88 -10.41 -8.89
N TRP A 15 14.61 -10.90 -9.89
CA TRP A 15 14.25 -10.75 -11.29
C TRP A 15 12.91 -11.42 -11.64
N ARG A 16 12.56 -12.54 -10.99
CA ARG A 16 11.30 -13.26 -11.23
C ARG A 16 10.11 -12.52 -10.65
N GLN A 17 10.27 -11.97 -9.44
CA GLN A 17 9.25 -11.16 -8.79
C GLN A 17 9.01 -9.86 -9.56
N PHE A 18 10.05 -9.28 -10.15
CA PHE A 18 9.90 -8.11 -11.01
C PHE A 18 9.16 -8.42 -12.32
N GLU A 19 9.42 -9.56 -12.96
CA GLU A 19 8.62 -10.03 -14.09
C GLU A 19 7.16 -10.25 -13.70
N GLU A 20 6.89 -10.86 -12.53
CA GLU A 20 5.53 -11.05 -12.02
C GLU A 20 4.81 -9.72 -11.80
N LEU A 21 5.51 -8.73 -11.22
CA LEU A 21 5.00 -7.39 -11.02
C LEU A 21 4.63 -6.73 -12.35
N CYS A 22 5.48 -6.86 -13.37
CA CYS A 22 5.19 -6.33 -14.70
C CYS A 22 4.00 -7.03 -15.34
N TYR A 23 3.89 -8.35 -15.18
CA TYR A 23 2.75 -9.13 -15.65
C TYR A 23 1.44 -8.62 -15.02
N ASP A 24 1.39 -8.51 -13.69
CA ASP A 24 0.21 -8.02 -12.97
C ASP A 24 -0.17 -6.59 -13.37
N LEU A 25 0.83 -5.72 -13.58
CA LEU A 25 0.63 -4.36 -14.05
C LEU A 25 0.02 -4.34 -15.46
N LEU A 26 0.50 -5.17 -16.38
CA LEU A 26 -0.06 -5.27 -17.73
C LEU A 26 -1.50 -5.77 -17.73
N VAL A 27 -1.85 -6.71 -16.83
CA VAL A 27 -3.25 -7.13 -16.63
C VAL A 27 -4.13 -5.95 -16.21
N ARG A 28 -3.64 -5.07 -15.32
CA ARG A 28 -4.36 -3.84 -14.93
C ARG A 28 -4.56 -2.89 -16.11
N PHE A 29 -3.60 -2.82 -17.04
CA PHE A 29 -3.71 -2.08 -18.30
C PHE A 29 -4.46 -2.81 -19.42
N ARG A 30 -5.23 -3.87 -19.09
CA ARG A 30 -6.11 -4.59 -20.02
C ARG A 30 -5.40 -5.31 -21.16
N PHE A 31 -4.13 -5.64 -20.97
CA PHE A 31 -3.50 -6.66 -21.80
C PHE A 31 -4.15 -8.02 -21.51
N HIS A 32 -4.27 -8.84 -22.55
CA HIS A 32 -4.92 -10.14 -22.48
C HIS A 32 -4.15 -11.18 -23.30
N SER A 33 -4.59 -12.44 -23.23
CA SER A 33 -3.91 -13.56 -23.88
C SER A 33 -2.41 -13.60 -23.55
N MET A 34 -2.09 -13.27 -22.30
CA MET A 34 -0.73 -13.15 -21.79
C MET A 34 -0.08 -14.55 -21.74
N ALA A 35 1.13 -14.67 -22.27
CA ALA A 35 1.97 -15.84 -22.18
C ALA A 35 3.28 -15.44 -21.51
N TRP A 36 3.45 -15.85 -20.25
CA TRP A 36 4.70 -15.68 -19.52
C TRP A 36 5.64 -16.82 -19.89
N ARG A 37 6.76 -16.49 -20.52
CA ARG A 37 7.78 -17.47 -20.88
C ARG A 37 8.75 -17.60 -19.71
N ARG A 38 8.91 -18.82 -19.21
CA ARG A 38 9.84 -19.14 -18.12
C ARG A 38 10.76 -20.27 -18.61
N GLY A 39 12.03 -19.97 -18.89
CA GLY A 39 13.05 -20.98 -19.17
C GLY A 39 14.22 -20.49 -20.05
N GLY A 40 15.29 -21.29 -20.17
CA GLY A 40 16.54 -20.89 -20.86
C GLY A 40 16.46 -20.61 -22.37
N ALA A 41 15.27 -20.62 -22.97
CA ALA A 41 15.02 -20.29 -24.36
C ALA A 41 13.87 -19.29 -24.48
N ASP A 42 14.01 -18.11 -23.87
CA ASP A 42 12.96 -17.09 -23.84
C ASP A 42 12.72 -16.38 -25.18
N HIS A 43 13.36 -16.81 -26.28
CA HIS A 43 13.15 -16.27 -27.64
C HIS A 43 13.02 -14.74 -27.67
N GLY A 44 13.84 -14.08 -26.84
CA GLY A 44 13.94 -12.63 -26.73
C GLY A 44 12.77 -11.88 -26.08
N ARG A 45 11.97 -12.49 -25.20
CA ARG A 45 10.94 -11.79 -24.39
C ARG A 45 10.58 -12.55 -23.12
N ASP A 46 10.20 -11.84 -22.08
CA ASP A 46 9.72 -12.46 -20.83
C ASP A 46 8.20 -12.67 -20.91
N ILE A 47 7.48 -11.73 -21.53
CA ILE A 47 6.03 -11.76 -21.67
C ILE A 47 5.63 -11.50 -23.13
N GLU A 48 4.76 -12.34 -23.66
CA GLU A 48 4.01 -12.06 -24.89
C GLU A 48 2.56 -11.74 -24.52
N ALA A 49 2.00 -10.70 -25.12
CA ALA A 49 0.66 -10.24 -24.81
C ALA A 49 -0.10 -9.80 -26.06
N ARG A 50 -1.42 -9.66 -25.90
CA ARG A 50 -2.28 -9.03 -26.88
C ARG A 50 -3.02 -7.85 -26.25
N ARG A 51 -3.28 -6.83 -27.06
CA ARG A 51 -4.13 -5.72 -26.68
C ARG A 51 -5.16 -5.48 -27.78
N THR A 52 -6.42 -5.36 -27.40
CA THR A 52 -7.48 -4.96 -28.32
C THR A 52 -7.53 -3.45 -28.36
N VAL A 53 -7.37 -2.88 -29.56
CA VAL A 53 -7.52 -1.45 -29.80
C VAL A 53 -8.90 -1.21 -30.39
N THR A 54 -9.67 -0.36 -29.73
CA THR A 54 -10.98 0.10 -30.19
C THR A 54 -10.89 1.57 -30.51
N ASP A 55 -11.17 1.94 -31.76
CA ASP A 55 -11.33 3.32 -32.19
C ASP A 55 -12.82 3.60 -32.48
N ALA A 56 -13.23 4.86 -32.49
CA ALA A 56 -14.59 5.24 -32.85
C ALA A 56 -14.86 5.10 -34.36
N ILE A 57 -13.81 5.07 -35.18
CA ILE A 57 -13.88 5.10 -36.65
C ILE A 57 -13.53 3.74 -37.25
N THR A 58 -12.57 3.01 -36.68
CA THR A 58 -12.10 1.72 -37.21
C THR A 58 -12.73 0.54 -36.49
N SER A 59 -12.78 -0.61 -37.17
CA SER A 59 -13.14 -1.86 -36.50
C SER A 59 -12.06 -2.23 -35.48
N PRO A 60 -12.44 -2.83 -34.33
CA PRO A 60 -11.46 -3.28 -33.35
C PRO A 60 -10.43 -4.21 -33.99
N TYR A 61 -9.15 -4.01 -33.64
CA TYR A 61 -8.07 -4.88 -34.06
C TYR A 61 -7.21 -5.27 -32.86
N ILE A 62 -6.39 -6.30 -33.05
CA ILE A 62 -5.55 -6.88 -32.00
C ILE A 62 -4.10 -6.63 -32.35
N GLU A 63 -3.37 -6.05 -31.41
CA GLU A 63 -1.93 -5.87 -31.48
C GLU A 63 -1.22 -6.98 -30.71
N LYS A 64 -0.11 -7.47 -31.26
CA LYS A 64 0.84 -8.39 -30.63
C LYS A 64 1.96 -7.61 -29.97
N TRP A 65 2.10 -7.77 -28.67
CA TRP A 65 3.08 -7.08 -27.85
C TRP A 65 4.14 -8.04 -27.33
N PHE A 66 5.42 -7.70 -27.53
CA PHE A 66 6.56 -8.34 -26.91
C PHE A 66 7.07 -7.47 -25.79
N ILE A 67 7.14 -8.02 -24.58
CA ILE A 67 7.55 -7.30 -23.40
C ILE A 67 8.79 -7.96 -22.80
N GLU A 68 9.81 -7.15 -22.56
CA GLU A 68 11.01 -7.49 -21.82
C GLU A 68 11.03 -6.72 -20.50
N CYS A 69 11.34 -7.42 -19.41
CA CYS A 69 11.40 -6.92 -18.06
C CYS A 69 12.83 -7.05 -17.54
N LYS A 70 13.46 -5.94 -17.15
CA LYS A 70 14.83 -5.95 -16.62
C LYS A 70 14.89 -5.33 -15.24
N ARG A 71 15.08 -6.19 -14.24
CA ARG A 71 15.41 -5.81 -12.86
C ARG A 71 16.91 -5.51 -12.77
N HIS A 72 17.27 -4.24 -12.72
CA HIS A 72 18.63 -3.78 -12.46
C HIS A 72 18.63 -2.60 -11.49
N SER A 73 19.72 -2.44 -10.73
CA SER A 73 19.99 -1.24 -9.94
C SER A 73 20.82 -0.19 -10.72
N GLN A 74 21.44 -0.61 -11.84
CA GLN A 74 22.29 0.21 -12.70
C GLN A 74 21.66 0.45 -14.06
N GLY A 75 22.27 1.36 -14.84
CA GLY A 75 21.83 1.65 -16.20
C GLY A 75 21.88 0.42 -17.11
N ILE A 76 20.82 0.21 -17.89
CA ILE A 76 20.77 -0.86 -18.89
C ILE A 76 21.66 -0.50 -20.08
N ALA A 77 22.53 -1.45 -20.45
CA ALA A 77 23.43 -1.34 -21.58
C ALA A 77 22.81 -1.92 -22.87
N LEU A 78 23.36 -1.52 -24.01
CA LEU A 78 22.79 -1.79 -25.32
C LEU A 78 22.77 -3.29 -25.65
N ASP A 79 23.82 -4.01 -25.30
CA ASP A 79 23.98 -5.45 -25.51
C ASP A 79 22.86 -6.28 -24.87
N GLN A 80 22.24 -5.78 -23.80
CA GLN A 80 21.13 -6.44 -23.11
C GLN A 80 19.78 -6.31 -23.84
N VAL A 81 19.67 -5.43 -24.84
CA VAL A 81 18.40 -5.07 -25.49
C VAL A 81 18.37 -5.46 -26.97
N VAL A 82 19.50 -5.38 -27.68
CA VAL A 82 19.58 -5.60 -29.13
C VAL A 82 18.99 -6.95 -29.56
N GLU A 83 19.33 -8.03 -28.85
CA GLU A 83 18.83 -9.37 -29.20
C GLU A 83 17.30 -9.46 -29.06
N LYS A 84 16.73 -8.77 -28.05
CA LYS A 84 15.30 -8.77 -27.77
C LYS A 84 14.50 -8.10 -28.90
N ILE A 85 15.02 -7.00 -29.43
CA ILE A 85 14.46 -6.32 -30.60
C ILE A 85 14.57 -7.17 -31.88
N ASN A 86 15.69 -7.88 -32.07
CA ASN A 86 15.82 -8.79 -33.22
C ASN A 86 14.76 -9.88 -33.19
N TRP A 87 14.45 -10.45 -32.01
CA TRP A 87 13.37 -11.42 -31.88
C TRP A 87 11.99 -10.80 -32.16
N ALA A 88 11.70 -9.60 -31.67
CA ALA A 88 10.46 -8.88 -32.00
C ALA A 88 10.29 -8.67 -33.51
N ARG A 89 11.39 -8.37 -34.23
CA ARG A 89 11.41 -8.25 -35.69
C ARG A 89 11.10 -9.56 -36.39
N VAL A 90 11.80 -10.64 -36.01
CA VAL A 90 11.65 -11.96 -36.63
C VAL A 90 10.24 -12.51 -36.43
N GLU A 91 9.69 -12.31 -35.23
CA GLU A 91 8.36 -12.77 -34.83
C GLU A 91 7.22 -11.80 -35.21
N LYS A 92 7.56 -10.70 -35.89
CA LYS A 92 6.62 -9.68 -36.38
C LYS A 92 5.66 -9.19 -35.28
N ALA A 93 6.22 -8.76 -34.15
CA ALA A 93 5.43 -8.04 -33.15
C ALA A 93 4.93 -6.71 -33.73
N ASP A 94 3.81 -6.20 -33.23
CA ASP A 94 3.33 -4.85 -33.56
C ASP A 94 3.97 -3.82 -32.62
N HIS A 95 4.29 -4.25 -31.40
CA HIS A 95 4.96 -3.45 -30.38
C HIS A 95 6.00 -4.24 -29.60
N PHE A 96 7.09 -3.56 -29.28
CA PHE A 96 8.07 -3.99 -28.29
C PHE A 96 8.03 -3.01 -27.10
N LEU A 97 7.94 -3.55 -25.88
CA LEU A 97 7.93 -2.78 -24.64
C LEU A 97 9.06 -3.25 -23.74
N LEU A 98 9.96 -2.33 -23.40
CA LEU A 98 11.01 -2.55 -22.40
C LEU A 98 10.60 -1.91 -21.08
N ILE A 99 10.45 -2.72 -20.03
CA ILE A 99 10.18 -2.26 -18.67
C ILE A 99 11.43 -2.49 -17.82
N VAL A 100 11.98 -1.42 -17.23
CA VAL A 100 13.20 -1.49 -16.41
C VAL A 100 12.93 -0.91 -15.02
N SER A 101 13.49 -1.54 -13.98
CA SER A 101 13.42 -1.01 -12.61
C SER A 101 14.33 0.19 -12.38
N SER A 102 15.32 0.41 -13.25
CA SER A 102 16.31 1.50 -13.19
C SER A 102 16.10 2.51 -14.32
N TYR A 103 17.11 2.69 -15.17
CA TYR A 103 17.18 3.65 -16.25
C TYR A 103 18.01 3.08 -17.40
N LEU A 104 17.91 3.69 -18.58
CA LEU A 104 18.74 3.37 -19.74
C LEU A 104 20.01 4.21 -19.74
N THR A 105 21.14 3.61 -20.14
CA THR A 105 22.33 4.40 -20.50
C THR A 105 22.03 5.29 -21.72
N THR A 106 22.73 6.43 -21.84
CA THR A 106 22.55 7.36 -22.97
C THR A 106 22.71 6.65 -24.32
N ALA A 107 23.74 5.81 -24.46
CA ALA A 107 23.97 5.04 -25.68
C ALA A 107 22.81 4.09 -26.03
N THR A 108 22.17 3.49 -25.02
CA THR A 108 21.02 2.59 -25.22
C THR A 108 19.78 3.38 -25.63
N ARG A 109 19.54 4.54 -25.01
CA ARG A 109 18.43 5.44 -25.38
C ARG A 109 18.57 5.93 -26.82
N ASP A 110 19.74 6.49 -27.17
CA ASP A 110 20.01 7.01 -28.52
C ASP A 110 19.84 5.92 -29.59
N TRP A 111 20.23 4.69 -29.26
CA TRP A 111 20.07 3.57 -30.17
C TRP A 111 18.59 3.15 -30.30
N LEU A 112 17.83 3.07 -29.20
CA LEU A 112 16.41 2.73 -29.23
C LEU A 112 15.57 3.77 -29.99
N GLU A 113 15.89 5.05 -29.86
CA GLU A 113 15.23 6.12 -30.62
C GLU A 113 15.45 5.97 -32.13
N LYS A 114 16.68 5.64 -32.54
CA LYS A 114 17.00 5.35 -33.95
C LYS A 114 16.32 4.07 -34.42
N ALA A 115 16.35 3.02 -33.62
CA ALA A 115 15.68 1.76 -33.92
C ALA A 115 14.17 1.97 -34.12
N GLY A 116 13.53 2.79 -33.27
CA GLY A 116 12.10 3.12 -33.38
C GLY A 116 11.70 3.83 -34.67
N GLN A 117 12.65 4.43 -35.39
CA GLN A 117 12.43 5.03 -36.71
C GLN A 117 12.59 4.04 -37.87
N THR A 118 13.29 2.92 -37.64
CA THR A 118 13.66 1.94 -38.68
C THR A 118 12.92 0.61 -38.57
N GLU A 119 12.49 0.23 -37.36
CA GLU A 119 11.77 -1.02 -37.15
C GLU A 119 10.34 -0.96 -37.69
N PRO A 120 9.78 -2.10 -38.15
CA PRO A 120 8.39 -2.16 -38.62
C PRO A 120 7.35 -2.17 -37.49
N PHE A 121 7.77 -1.99 -36.23
CA PHE A 121 6.95 -2.04 -35.02
C PHE A 121 7.32 -0.89 -34.09
N SER A 122 6.40 -0.51 -33.19
CA SER A 122 6.71 0.58 -32.24
C SER A 122 7.52 0.07 -31.05
N ILE A 123 8.51 0.85 -30.63
CA ILE A 123 9.34 0.59 -29.45
C ILE A 123 8.91 1.52 -28.32
N HIS A 124 8.62 0.94 -27.16
CA HIS A 124 8.20 1.64 -25.95
C HIS A 124 9.16 1.35 -24.80
N VAL A 125 9.37 2.32 -23.92
CA VAL A 125 10.22 2.17 -22.73
C VAL A 125 9.51 2.72 -21.51
N ILE A 126 9.51 1.94 -20.43
CA ILE A 126 9.08 2.36 -19.09
C ILE A 126 10.29 2.22 -18.15
N GLU A 127 10.79 3.35 -17.65
CA GLU A 127 11.89 3.41 -16.68
C GLU A 127 11.39 3.54 -15.24
N GLY A 128 12.25 3.25 -14.27
CA GLY A 128 11.89 3.03 -12.87
C GLY A 128 11.04 4.14 -12.26
N LYS A 129 11.36 5.41 -12.51
CA LYS A 129 10.57 6.54 -12.00
C LYS A 129 9.15 6.56 -12.57
N PHE A 130 8.99 6.35 -13.87
CA PHE A 130 7.67 6.30 -14.49
C PHE A 130 6.93 5.02 -14.09
N LEU A 131 7.64 3.90 -13.94
CA LEU A 131 7.07 2.64 -13.46
C LEU A 131 6.46 2.79 -12.06
N MET A 132 7.15 3.45 -11.13
CA MET A 132 6.62 3.77 -9.80
C MET A 132 5.30 4.53 -9.91
N GLN A 133 5.24 5.57 -10.74
CA GLN A 133 4.01 6.34 -10.95
C GLN A 133 2.86 5.50 -11.50
N GLN A 134 3.14 4.53 -12.38
CA GLN A 134 2.13 3.59 -12.87
C GLN A 134 1.68 2.61 -11.78
N LEU A 135 2.60 2.13 -10.93
CA LEU A 135 2.28 1.22 -9.82
C LEU A 135 1.39 1.89 -8.76
N LEU A 136 1.60 3.18 -8.48
CA LEU A 136 0.80 3.94 -7.52
C LEU A 136 -0.68 4.06 -7.93
N LEU A 137 -1.02 3.85 -9.21
CA LEU A 137 -2.41 3.75 -9.66
C LEU A 137 -3.11 2.46 -9.20
N PHE A 138 -2.34 1.45 -8.77
CA PHE A 138 -2.82 0.12 -8.37
C PHE A 138 -2.30 -0.27 -6.98
N PRO A 139 -2.90 0.30 -5.90
CA PRO A 139 -2.55 0.02 -4.51
C PRO A 139 -2.39 -1.47 -4.16
N ASP A 140 -3.22 -2.34 -4.73
CA ASP A 140 -3.16 -3.78 -4.49
C ASP A 140 -1.87 -4.44 -5.00
N ILE A 141 -1.30 -3.94 -6.11
CA ILE A 141 -0.01 -4.40 -6.63
C ILE A 141 1.10 -3.93 -5.67
N VAL A 142 1.06 -2.67 -5.23
CA VAL A 142 2.07 -2.14 -4.29
C VAL A 142 2.09 -2.99 -3.00
N ILE A 143 0.91 -3.34 -2.48
CA ILE A 143 0.78 -4.24 -1.32
C ILE A 143 1.41 -5.60 -1.62
N LYS A 144 1.06 -6.24 -2.75
CA LYS A 144 1.51 -7.59 -3.08
C LYS A 144 3.05 -7.69 -3.08
N TYR A 145 3.74 -6.71 -3.65
CA TYR A 145 5.18 -6.78 -3.90
C TYR A 145 6.06 -6.05 -2.88
N PHE A 146 5.59 -4.96 -2.27
CA PHE A 146 6.45 -4.09 -1.44
C PHE A 146 6.03 -4.01 0.02
N ALA A 147 4.78 -4.32 0.37
CA ALA A 147 4.40 -4.38 1.79
C ALA A 147 5.04 -5.60 2.47
N ALA A 148 5.57 -5.42 3.66
CA ALA A 148 6.01 -6.56 4.47
C ALA A 148 4.81 -7.35 4.99
N ASP A 149 5.05 -8.63 5.34
CA ASP A 149 4.02 -9.60 5.74
C ASP A 149 3.14 -9.07 6.88
N ASP A 150 3.78 -8.40 7.83
CA ASP A 150 3.18 -7.80 9.00
C ASP A 150 2.27 -6.60 8.64
N VAL A 151 2.72 -5.71 7.76
CA VAL A 151 1.90 -4.61 7.19
C VAL A 151 0.74 -5.17 6.36
N ARG A 152 0.97 -6.22 5.55
CA ARG A 152 -0.07 -6.89 4.76
C ARG A 152 -1.15 -7.49 5.65
N LEU A 153 -0.75 -8.11 6.76
CA LEU A 153 -1.65 -8.68 7.75
C LEU A 153 -2.54 -7.58 8.36
N VAL A 154 -1.97 -6.48 8.84
CA VAL A 154 -2.75 -5.36 9.43
C VAL A 154 -3.74 -4.80 8.41
N ARG A 155 -3.35 -4.60 7.15
CA ARG A 155 -4.26 -4.13 6.10
C ARG A 155 -5.39 -5.09 5.81
N SER A 156 -5.10 -6.40 5.79
CA SER A 156 -6.15 -7.43 5.67
C SER A 156 -7.15 -7.34 6.82
N LEU A 157 -6.68 -7.11 8.05
CA LEU A 157 -7.53 -6.95 9.23
C LEU A 157 -8.39 -5.68 9.13
N ILE A 158 -7.85 -4.57 8.64
CA ILE A 158 -8.62 -3.34 8.36
C ILE A 158 -9.72 -3.64 7.35
N LEU A 159 -9.40 -4.30 6.24
CA LEU A 159 -10.39 -4.64 5.20
C LEU A 159 -11.50 -5.55 5.74
N GLN A 160 -11.15 -6.54 6.57
CA GLN A 160 -12.13 -7.41 7.23
C GLN A 160 -13.05 -6.62 8.17
N TRP A 161 -12.49 -5.73 8.98
CA TRP A 161 -13.28 -4.90 9.87
C TRP A 161 -14.17 -3.91 9.12
N VAL A 162 -13.61 -3.20 8.14
CA VAL A 162 -14.34 -2.21 7.33
C VAL A 162 -15.47 -2.87 6.53
N SER A 163 -15.24 -4.05 5.96
CA SER A 163 -16.20 -4.73 5.08
C SER A 163 -17.20 -5.62 5.80
N HIS A 164 -16.79 -6.23 6.92
CA HIS A 164 -17.52 -7.32 7.57
C HIS A 164 -17.72 -7.14 9.08
N HIS A 165 -17.25 -6.03 9.67
CA HIS A 165 -17.36 -5.79 11.12
C HIS A 165 -16.62 -6.81 11.98
N ILE A 166 -15.58 -7.45 11.43
CA ILE A 166 -14.76 -8.44 12.12
C ILE A 166 -13.47 -7.80 12.60
N LEU A 167 -13.28 -7.72 13.92
CA LEU A 167 -12.01 -7.33 14.55
C LEU A 167 -11.12 -8.57 14.79
N PRO A 168 -9.78 -8.40 14.86
CA PRO A 168 -8.88 -9.49 15.23
C PRO A 168 -9.16 -9.98 16.66
N GLY A 169 -9.06 -11.29 16.87
CA GLY A 169 -9.16 -11.90 18.20
C GLY A 169 -7.92 -11.67 19.07
N PRO A 170 -8.00 -11.99 20.38
CA PRO A 170 -6.94 -11.65 21.35
C PRO A 170 -5.59 -12.30 21.03
N LYS A 171 -5.58 -13.56 20.56
CA LYS A 171 -4.35 -14.21 20.09
C LYS A 171 -3.65 -13.43 18.98
N ALA A 172 -4.40 -13.02 17.95
CA ALA A 172 -3.84 -12.31 16.81
C ALA A 172 -3.29 -10.94 17.22
N LEU A 173 -4.00 -10.23 18.10
CA LEU A 173 -3.53 -8.98 18.68
C LEU A 173 -2.25 -9.17 19.52
N TYR A 174 -2.18 -10.21 20.35
CA TYR A 174 -0.97 -10.50 21.11
C TYR A 174 0.23 -10.85 20.21
N ASP A 175 0.02 -11.66 19.18
CA ASP A 175 1.05 -12.01 18.19
C ASP A 175 1.56 -10.75 17.46
N LEU A 176 0.65 -9.84 17.08
CA LEU A 176 1.01 -8.54 16.48
C LEU A 176 1.85 -7.70 17.46
N TYR A 177 1.44 -7.58 18.73
CA TYR A 177 2.22 -6.85 19.74
C TYR A 177 3.67 -7.33 19.85
N ARG A 178 3.88 -8.64 19.75
CA ARG A 178 5.20 -9.28 19.93
C ARG A 178 6.11 -9.16 18.71
N GLN A 179 5.54 -9.11 17.51
CA GLN A 179 6.29 -9.33 16.26
C GLN A 179 6.27 -8.13 15.31
N LEU A 180 5.29 -7.24 15.42
CA LEU A 180 5.08 -6.13 14.50
C LEU A 180 6.02 -4.96 14.82
N ASP A 181 6.68 -4.45 13.79
CA ASP A 181 7.36 -3.15 13.89
C ASP A 181 6.36 -2.02 13.59
N PHE A 182 5.78 -1.46 14.67
CA PHE A 182 4.80 -0.37 14.60
C PHE A 182 5.34 0.90 13.94
N SER A 183 6.66 1.08 13.81
CA SER A 183 7.23 2.24 13.13
C SER A 183 7.00 2.25 11.62
N ARG A 184 6.60 1.10 11.06
CA ARG A 184 6.33 0.89 9.63
C ARG A 184 4.88 1.12 9.24
N LEU A 185 4.02 1.32 10.23
CA LEU A 185 2.60 1.51 10.02
C LEU A 185 2.27 2.98 9.74
N ASN A 186 1.30 3.22 8.86
CA ASN A 186 0.75 4.55 8.65
C ASN A 186 -0.32 4.90 9.70
N HIS A 187 -0.83 6.13 9.63
CA HIS A 187 -1.84 6.64 10.57
C HIS A 187 -3.14 5.81 10.59
N GLU A 188 -3.63 5.35 9.43
CA GLU A 188 -4.83 4.51 9.34
C GLU A 188 -4.62 3.17 10.08
N GLU A 189 -3.48 2.53 9.84
CA GLU A 189 -3.08 1.25 10.45
C GLU A 189 -2.88 1.36 11.95
N LEU A 190 -2.20 2.41 12.41
CA LEU A 190 -1.98 2.67 13.83
C LEU A 190 -3.29 2.95 14.57
N ALA A 191 -4.16 3.80 14.01
CA ALA A 191 -5.45 4.10 14.62
C ALA A 191 -6.38 2.89 14.65
N PHE A 192 -6.36 2.06 13.59
CA PHE A 192 -7.08 0.79 13.57
C PHE A 192 -6.60 -0.15 14.68
N LEU A 193 -5.29 -0.35 14.81
CA LEU A 193 -4.75 -1.23 15.86
C LEU A 193 -5.11 -0.70 17.24
N TRP A 194 -4.95 0.59 17.49
CA TRP A 194 -5.38 1.21 18.74
C TRP A 194 -6.85 0.92 19.06
N HIS A 195 -7.73 1.11 18.08
CA HIS A 195 -9.14 0.78 18.22
C HIS A 195 -9.35 -0.71 18.52
N ALA A 196 -8.71 -1.61 17.76
CA ALA A 196 -8.84 -3.05 17.93
C ALA A 196 -8.37 -3.53 19.30
N TYR A 197 -7.23 -3.06 19.79
CA TYR A 197 -6.75 -3.37 21.14
C TYR A 197 -7.72 -2.87 22.21
N THR A 198 -8.16 -1.61 22.11
CA THR A 198 -9.12 -1.02 23.07
C THR A 198 -10.43 -1.81 23.13
N ARG A 199 -10.92 -2.31 21.97
CA ARG A 199 -12.13 -3.15 21.92
C ARG A 199 -11.91 -4.56 22.48
N ALA A 200 -10.68 -5.04 22.49
CA ALA A 200 -10.32 -6.39 22.91
C ALA A 200 -9.81 -6.47 24.35
N GLU A 201 -9.75 -5.38 25.11
CA GLU A 201 -9.12 -5.30 26.45
C GLU A 201 -9.53 -6.46 27.38
N GLU A 202 -10.83 -6.66 27.62
CA GLU A 202 -11.32 -7.75 28.48
C GLU A 202 -10.95 -9.13 27.94
N SER A 203 -11.08 -9.34 26.62
CA SER A 203 -10.76 -10.62 25.98
C SER A 203 -9.26 -10.93 25.96
N LEU A 204 -8.43 -9.88 25.92
CA LEU A 204 -6.98 -9.96 26.00
C LEU A 204 -6.56 -10.31 27.42
N GLU A 205 -7.16 -9.68 28.44
CA GLU A 205 -6.92 -10.06 29.84
C GLU A 205 -7.24 -11.53 30.09
N GLN A 206 -8.38 -12.01 29.57
CA GLN A 206 -8.74 -13.42 29.69
C GLN A 206 -7.70 -14.31 28.98
N TYR A 207 -7.33 -13.96 27.75
CA TYR A 207 -6.35 -14.72 26.97
C TYR A 207 -4.99 -14.81 27.67
N TYR A 208 -4.53 -13.73 28.32
CA TYR A 208 -3.27 -13.76 29.08
C TYR A 208 -3.33 -14.75 30.24
N ARG A 209 -4.46 -14.82 30.94
CA ARG A 209 -4.65 -15.74 32.07
C ARG A 209 -4.75 -17.19 31.60
N ASP A 210 -5.50 -17.42 30.51
CA ASP A 210 -5.76 -18.76 29.99
C ASP A 210 -4.48 -19.41 29.42
N GLU A 211 -3.61 -18.62 28.78
CA GLU A 211 -2.37 -19.10 28.14
C GLU A 211 -1.10 -18.85 28.97
N ASP A 212 -1.23 -18.35 30.22
CA ASP A 212 -0.11 -17.98 31.12
C ASP A 212 0.92 -17.05 30.45
N LEU A 213 0.43 -15.96 29.85
CA LEU A 213 1.24 -15.00 29.09
C LEU A 213 1.51 -13.73 29.89
N GLU A 214 2.66 -13.09 29.63
CA GLU A 214 2.93 -11.75 30.12
C GLU A 214 1.97 -10.74 29.48
N PRO A 215 1.20 -9.95 30.28
CA PRO A 215 0.31 -8.93 29.75
C PRO A 215 1.05 -7.87 28.95
N ILE A 216 0.39 -7.35 27.92
CA ILE A 216 0.85 -6.15 27.21
C ILE A 216 0.95 -5.01 28.23
N ARG A 217 2.12 -4.37 28.31
CA ARG A 217 2.30 -3.22 29.20
C ARG A 217 1.35 -2.10 28.78
N SER A 218 0.61 -1.60 29.76
CA SER A 218 -0.30 -0.48 29.64
C SER A 218 -0.18 0.37 30.90
N ASP A 219 -0.13 1.68 30.76
CA ASP A 219 -0.48 2.58 31.86
C ASP A 219 -1.93 2.27 32.30
N MET A 220 -2.16 2.16 33.61
CA MET A 220 -3.51 1.93 34.17
C MET A 220 -4.49 3.04 33.80
N MET A 221 -4.00 4.21 33.37
CA MET A 221 -4.82 5.34 32.94
C MET A 221 -5.21 5.28 31.47
N VAL A 222 -4.40 4.66 30.60
CA VAL A 222 -4.68 4.56 29.15
C VAL A 222 -4.30 3.17 28.61
N PRO A 223 -5.32 2.39 28.18
CA PRO A 223 -5.09 1.13 27.48
C PRO A 223 -4.15 1.32 26.28
N PHE A 224 -3.10 0.49 26.23
CA PHE A 224 -2.21 0.33 25.07
C PHE A 224 -1.40 1.58 24.69
N ASP A 225 -0.90 2.27 25.70
CA ASP A 225 -0.03 3.45 25.61
C ASP A 225 1.22 3.26 24.71
N PHE A 226 1.69 2.03 24.52
CA PHE A 226 2.79 1.70 23.62
C PHE A 226 2.58 2.18 22.17
N LEU A 227 1.34 2.38 21.73
CA LEU A 227 1.04 2.92 20.39
C LEU A 227 1.17 4.45 20.31
N ILE A 228 1.10 5.16 21.44
CA ILE A 228 1.06 6.62 21.49
C ILE A 228 2.27 7.28 20.80
N PRO A 229 3.53 6.85 21.02
CA PRO A 229 4.67 7.45 20.34
C PRO A 229 4.58 7.32 18.81
N HIS A 230 4.05 6.18 18.33
CA HIS A 230 3.86 5.92 16.89
C HIS A 230 2.72 6.77 16.33
N LEU A 231 1.59 6.85 17.04
CA LEU A 231 0.46 7.70 16.67
C LEU A 231 0.89 9.17 16.56
N LYS A 232 1.61 9.69 17.57
CA LYS A 232 2.14 11.07 17.55
C LYS A 232 3.03 11.32 16.33
N LYS A 233 3.94 10.39 16.02
CA LYS A 233 4.81 10.51 14.83
C LYS A 233 4.00 10.47 13.52
N ALA A 234 2.90 9.75 13.50
CA ALA A 234 2.00 9.61 12.35
C ALA A 234 0.93 10.72 12.27
N GLN A 235 1.13 11.87 12.93
CA GLN A 235 0.22 13.00 12.86
C GLN A 235 -0.08 13.38 11.40
N ASN A 236 -1.37 13.50 11.08
CA ASN A 236 -1.85 13.85 9.75
C ASN A 236 -2.91 14.97 9.79
N TRP A 237 -3.14 15.58 10.96
CA TRP A 237 -4.19 16.58 11.15
C TRP A 237 -3.76 17.68 12.15
N GLU A 238 -4.38 18.85 12.02
CA GLU A 238 -4.17 19.98 12.94
C GLU A 238 -4.97 19.81 14.23
N TYR A 239 -4.38 20.15 15.37
CA TYR A 239 -5.09 20.04 16.66
C TYR A 239 -6.19 21.11 16.78
N PRO A 240 -7.43 20.76 17.21
CA PRO A 240 -7.91 19.43 17.64
C PRO A 240 -8.35 18.53 16.47
N ALA A 241 -8.21 17.21 16.64
CA ALA A 241 -8.62 16.20 15.65
C ALA A 241 -10.13 16.24 15.36
N MET A 242 -10.94 16.50 16.39
CA MET A 242 -12.39 16.62 16.30
C MET A 242 -12.82 18.07 16.07
N LYS A 243 -13.67 18.28 15.07
CA LYS A 243 -14.29 19.59 14.79
C LYS A 243 -15.47 19.84 15.73
N ALA A 244 -15.77 21.11 15.99
CA ALA A 244 -16.89 21.50 16.86
C ALA A 244 -18.26 20.90 16.43
N ALA A 245 -18.52 20.81 15.12
CA ALA A 245 -19.73 20.20 14.60
C ALA A 245 -19.80 18.68 14.83
N GLU A 246 -18.64 18.01 14.88
CA GLU A 246 -18.53 16.56 15.11
C GLU A 246 -18.76 16.22 16.59
N THR A 247 -18.40 17.10 17.51
CA THR A 247 -18.69 16.95 18.96
C THR A 247 -20.20 16.83 19.21
N GLN A 248 -21.02 17.58 18.48
CA GLN A 248 -22.48 17.48 18.58
C GLN A 248 -23.02 16.16 18.02
N ARG A 249 -22.37 15.62 16.98
CA ARG A 249 -22.77 14.37 16.32
C ARG A 249 -22.38 13.13 17.12
N PHE A 250 -21.17 13.10 17.67
CA PHE A 250 -20.60 11.89 18.29
C PHE A 250 -20.77 11.81 19.81
N GLY A 251 -21.26 12.89 20.45
CA GLY A 251 -21.53 12.93 21.89
C GLY A 251 -20.31 13.34 22.72
N MET A 252 -20.46 13.26 24.06
CA MET A 252 -19.43 13.71 24.99
C MET A 252 -18.27 12.72 25.08
N ILE A 253 -17.06 13.27 25.02
CA ILE A 253 -15.83 12.60 25.44
C ILE A 253 -15.93 12.36 26.96
N ASN A 254 -15.67 11.13 27.41
CA ASN A 254 -15.72 10.78 28.83
C ASN A 254 -14.59 11.48 29.62
N GLY A 255 -14.61 11.36 30.95
CA GLY A 255 -13.59 11.97 31.82
C GLY A 255 -12.16 11.47 31.58
N LEU A 256 -11.98 10.38 30.82
CA LEU A 256 -10.69 9.80 30.42
C LEU A 256 -10.27 10.23 29.01
N GLY A 257 -10.97 11.18 28.38
CA GLY A 257 -10.63 11.64 27.04
C GLY A 257 -11.08 10.70 25.92
N GLN A 258 -11.90 9.69 26.21
CA GLN A 258 -12.30 8.66 25.25
C GLN A 258 -13.79 8.76 24.89
N ALA A 259 -14.14 8.44 23.65
CA ALA A 259 -15.52 8.21 23.24
C ALA A 259 -15.54 7.17 22.13
N TRP A 260 -16.56 6.32 22.10
CA TRP A 260 -16.76 5.37 21.00
C TRP A 260 -18.25 5.11 20.77
N MET A 261 -18.59 4.81 19.52
CA MET A 261 -19.92 4.40 19.11
C MET A 261 -19.77 3.37 18.01
N ASP A 262 -20.25 2.16 18.23
CA ASP A 262 -20.18 1.05 17.26
C ASP A 262 -21.49 0.24 17.36
N PRO A 263 -22.58 0.74 16.76
CA PRO A 263 -23.86 0.07 16.82
C PRO A 263 -23.77 -1.26 16.07
N GLN A 264 -24.14 -2.36 16.72
CA GLN A 264 -24.08 -3.69 16.11
C GLN A 264 -24.84 -3.71 14.77
N GLY A 265 -24.18 -4.20 13.72
CA GLY A 265 -24.77 -4.31 12.38
C GLY A 265 -24.87 -2.97 11.62
N SER A 266 -24.26 -1.89 12.13
CA SER A 266 -24.19 -0.60 11.46
C SER A 266 -22.88 -0.44 10.69
N ASP A 267 -22.93 0.13 9.49
CA ASP A 267 -21.73 0.55 8.74
C ASP A 267 -21.03 1.78 9.33
N PHE A 268 -21.56 2.31 10.43
CA PHE A 268 -21.00 3.42 11.18
C PHE A 268 -20.29 2.93 12.46
N ALA A 269 -19.02 3.29 12.62
CA ALA A 269 -18.31 3.22 13.88
C ALA A 269 -17.48 4.49 14.09
N TYR A 270 -17.32 4.91 15.33
CA TYR A 270 -16.50 6.04 15.71
C TYR A 270 -15.72 5.71 16.98
N ALA A 271 -14.48 6.16 17.04
CA ALA A 271 -13.65 6.11 18.23
C ALA A 271 -12.80 7.38 18.32
N HIS A 272 -12.69 7.91 19.52
CA HIS A 272 -11.86 9.06 19.84
C HIS A 272 -11.11 8.80 21.14
N ILE A 273 -9.86 9.22 21.16
CA ILE A 273 -9.04 9.29 22.37
C ILE A 273 -8.32 10.63 22.43
N GLN A 274 -8.15 11.12 23.65
CA GLN A 274 -7.29 12.22 24.00
C GLN A 274 -6.36 11.74 25.11
N TYR A 275 -5.07 11.64 24.81
CA TYR A 275 -4.03 11.28 25.77
C TYR A 275 -3.16 12.49 26.10
N GLU A 276 -2.90 12.73 27.38
CA GLU A 276 -2.01 13.80 27.84
C GLU A 276 -0.63 13.21 28.18
N LEU A 277 0.39 13.71 27.50
CA LEU A 277 1.78 13.36 27.73
C LEU A 277 2.32 14.03 29.01
N PRO A 278 3.42 13.53 29.60
CA PRO A 278 4.01 14.12 30.81
C PRO A 278 4.43 15.60 30.69
N ASP A 279 4.67 16.08 29.47
CA ASP A 279 5.01 17.48 29.16
C ASP A 279 3.77 18.38 28.98
N GLY A 280 2.56 17.83 29.11
CA GLY A 280 1.28 18.53 28.93
C GLY A 280 0.81 18.62 27.48
N GLU A 281 1.56 18.07 26.52
CA GLU A 281 1.07 17.92 25.14
C GLU A 281 -0.03 16.86 25.09
N ARG A 282 -1.01 17.02 24.20
CA ARG A 282 -2.09 16.06 24.00
C ARG A 282 -1.99 15.42 22.63
N VAL A 283 -2.17 14.11 22.58
CA VAL A 283 -2.37 13.34 21.33
C VAL A 283 -3.85 13.00 21.22
N GLN A 284 -4.48 13.42 20.14
CA GLN A 284 -5.85 13.08 19.80
C GLN A 284 -5.87 12.15 18.59
N VAL A 285 -6.60 11.04 18.69
CA VAL A 285 -6.91 10.18 17.56
C VAL A 285 -8.42 10.18 17.39
N LEU A 286 -8.87 10.49 16.19
CA LEU A 286 -10.24 10.36 15.74
C LEU A 286 -10.27 9.32 14.62
N LEU A 287 -11.07 8.29 14.81
CA LEU A 287 -11.34 7.26 13.83
C LEU A 287 -12.85 7.26 13.55
N VAL A 288 -13.21 7.38 12.28
CA VAL A 288 -14.60 7.34 11.80
C VAL A 288 -14.67 6.33 10.66
N LYS A 289 -15.44 5.27 10.85
CA LYS A 289 -15.83 4.35 9.80
C LYS A 289 -17.27 4.65 9.42
N GLU A 290 -17.55 4.95 8.16
CA GLU A 290 -18.90 5.18 7.66
C GLU A 290 -19.00 4.72 6.20
N ASN A 291 -20.03 3.94 5.85
CA ASN A 291 -20.23 3.43 4.48
C ASN A 291 -18.99 2.73 3.89
N LYS A 292 -18.30 1.92 4.70
CA LYS A 292 -17.05 1.23 4.35
C LYS A 292 -15.87 2.17 4.00
N ILE A 293 -15.99 3.45 4.34
CA ILE A 293 -14.90 4.41 4.27
C ILE A 293 -14.35 4.57 5.68
N LEU A 294 -13.03 4.50 5.81
CA LEU A 294 -12.31 4.76 7.05
C LEU A 294 -11.63 6.13 6.95
N GLU A 295 -12.01 7.05 7.82
CA GLU A 295 -11.36 8.33 8.03
C GLU A 295 -10.61 8.30 9.36
N VAL A 296 -9.33 8.68 9.32
CA VAL A 296 -8.48 8.76 10.50
C VAL A 296 -7.81 10.12 10.57
N ARG A 297 -7.94 10.79 11.71
CA ARG A 297 -7.27 12.04 12.03
C ARG A 297 -6.49 11.87 13.31
N ILE A 298 -5.18 12.08 13.24
CA ILE A 298 -4.28 12.12 14.39
C ILE A 298 -3.74 13.54 14.48
N ALA A 299 -3.92 14.16 15.64
CA ALA A 299 -3.43 15.51 15.93
C ALA A 299 -2.67 15.50 17.25
N SER A 300 -1.58 16.27 17.35
CA SER A 300 -0.98 16.58 18.64
C SER A 300 -0.84 18.08 18.85
N GLY A 301 -0.96 18.52 20.10
CA GLY A 301 -0.89 19.93 20.44
C GLY A 301 -1.15 20.20 21.92
N TYR A 302 -0.94 21.44 22.33
CA TYR A 302 -1.18 21.90 23.69
C TYR A 302 -2.58 22.49 23.79
N LYS A 303 -3.19 22.39 24.97
CA LYS A 303 -4.42 23.12 25.27
C LYS A 303 -4.09 24.62 25.17
N SER A 304 -4.77 25.36 24.30
CA SER A 304 -4.61 26.82 24.29
C SER A 304 -5.02 27.35 25.66
N ALA A 305 -4.15 28.16 26.27
CA ALA A 305 -4.49 28.93 27.45
C ALA A 305 -5.46 30.06 27.06
N SER A 306 -6.69 29.71 26.72
CA SER A 306 -7.73 30.67 26.38
C SER A 306 -9.10 30.04 26.51
N LEU A 307 -9.66 30.18 27.72
CA LEU A 307 -11.07 30.46 28.08
C LEU A 307 -11.26 30.05 29.55
N LEU A 308 -10.79 30.93 30.45
CA LEU A 308 -11.40 31.12 31.76
C LEU A 308 -12.58 32.07 31.60
#